data_AF-A0A5E8A912-F1
#
_entry.id   AF-A0A5E8A912-F1
#
_cell.length_a   1.000
_cell.length_b   1.000
_cell.length_c   1.000
_cell.angle_alpha   90.00
_cell.angle_beta   90.00
_cell.angle_gamma   90.00
#
_symmetry.space_group_name_H-M   'P 1'
#
loop_
_entity.id
_entity.type
_entity.pdbx_description
1 polymer ?
#
loop_
_entity_poly.entity_id
_entity_poly.type
_entity_poly.pdbx_seq_one_letter_code
_entity_poly.pdbx_strand_id
1 'polypeptide(L)'
;MMRFCVLSVVFLVAGSLSAQSPVGNNSRVLEVSPELSVQRVIPNNQGEYELSSGEKYFTSLVVKISGSDSFETSSIAAEGNSYPLEVDEHTDLDGELQSLPVIFDLPGQNARLRLPNVTEPFSVYYISAGELPSSARTAGELKPLVTTPGSCEEPETIDQSEWRKGLSAPSYSRSYTETEHLIVHHSATSNSLTDYYNVVRNIYIYHTQVNGWSDIGYNYLVAPDGTIFKGRDPADGEQDLVLGAHFCGKNSTTMGVCMMGDYSTTEPKEEAISSLEALLTWKASKDILDVLGSTPHPLNGDLNTIAGHRQGCATQCPGDKVFEKLETIRQDVFANLQACSDPLVVSTVTFYPNPSEGDVLIELPKETELEAVDLVTLSGQKQSIGLINEGLNGYRAVTSFLQPGVYVMMFKLKNELPQYKKIILR
;
A
#
# COMPACT_ATOMS: atom_id res chain seq x y z
N MET A 1 -28.06 -16.66 -2.85
CA MET A 1 -29.46 -16.22 -2.64
C MET A 1 -29.61 -15.76 -1.19
N MET A 2 -29.32 -14.49 -0.92
CA MET A 2 -29.72 -13.74 0.29
C MET A 2 -29.40 -12.27 -0.01
N ARG A 3 -30.46 -11.51 -0.30
CA ARG A 3 -30.40 -10.06 -0.55
C ARG A 3 -30.39 -9.35 0.79
N PHE A 4 -29.35 -8.59 1.10
CA PHE A 4 -29.43 -7.55 2.12
C PHE A 4 -29.79 -6.23 1.43
N CYS A 5 -31.03 -5.80 1.70
CA CYS A 5 -31.57 -4.50 1.35
C CYS A 5 -30.85 -3.44 2.20
N VAL A 6 -30.02 -2.60 1.60
CA VAL A 6 -29.60 -1.34 2.23
C VAL A 6 -30.55 -0.27 1.73
N LEU A 7 -31.35 0.24 2.66
CA LEU A 7 -32.28 1.34 2.45
C LEU A 7 -31.46 2.62 2.20
N SER A 8 -31.47 3.13 0.98
CA SER A 8 -30.98 4.48 0.67
C SER A 8 -31.87 5.51 1.37
N VAL A 9 -31.37 6.10 2.46
CA VAL A 9 -32.01 7.27 3.07
C VAL A 9 -31.55 8.50 2.29
N VAL A 10 -32.30 8.83 1.24
CA VAL A 10 -32.21 10.13 0.56
C VAL A 10 -32.83 11.17 1.50
N PHE A 11 -32.01 12.06 2.06
CA PHE A 11 -32.51 13.26 2.73
C PHE A 11 -33.08 14.22 1.68
N LEU A 12 -34.40 14.16 1.47
CA LEU A 12 -35.17 15.21 0.81
C LEU A 12 -35.27 16.41 1.77
N VAL A 13 -34.44 17.43 1.57
CA VAL A 13 -34.64 18.74 2.21
C VAL A 13 -35.78 19.45 1.45
N ALA A 14 -36.99 19.37 2.00
CA ALA A 14 -38.12 20.16 1.55
C ALA A 14 -38.01 21.60 2.10
N GLY A 15 -37.49 22.51 1.28
CA GLY A 15 -37.55 23.96 1.50
C GLY A 15 -38.57 24.60 0.58
N SER A 16 -39.58 25.26 1.15
CA SER A 16 -40.70 25.93 0.48
C SER A 16 -40.28 26.98 -0.56
N LEU A 17 -40.90 26.91 -1.75
CA LEU A 17 -40.80 27.89 -2.82
C LEU A 17 -41.46 29.23 -2.44
N SER A 18 -40.74 30.33 -2.60
CA SER A 18 -41.32 31.62 -2.98
C SER A 18 -40.61 32.13 -4.23
N ALA A 19 -41.36 32.27 -5.31
CA ALA A 19 -40.85 32.67 -6.62
C ALA A 19 -40.54 34.18 -6.67
N GLN A 20 -39.34 34.51 -7.14
CA GLN A 20 -39.06 35.69 -7.97
C GLN A 20 -37.79 35.41 -8.78
N SER A 21 -37.95 35.21 -10.08
CA SER A 21 -36.87 35.01 -11.05
C SER A 21 -36.28 36.35 -11.52
N PRO A 22 -34.97 36.39 -11.77
CA PRO A 22 -34.48 36.96 -13.01
C PRO A 22 -33.66 35.94 -13.81
N VAL A 23 -33.70 36.08 -15.13
CA VAL A 23 -32.97 35.28 -16.11
C VAL A 23 -31.46 35.31 -15.80
N GLY A 24 -30.85 34.15 -15.54
CA GLY A 24 -29.39 34.00 -15.39
C GLY A 24 -28.98 32.74 -14.60
N ASN A 25 -28.35 31.78 -15.29
CA ASN A 25 -27.74 30.53 -14.80
C ASN A 25 -28.59 29.58 -13.93
N ASN A 26 -29.01 28.45 -14.52
CA ASN A 26 -29.74 27.35 -13.86
C ASN A 26 -28.86 26.45 -12.95
N SER A 27 -27.69 26.90 -12.50
CA SER A 27 -26.78 26.10 -11.69
C SER A 27 -26.37 26.83 -10.42
N ARG A 28 -26.66 26.22 -9.26
CA ARG A 28 -26.22 26.69 -7.95
C ARG A 28 -25.27 25.64 -7.37
N VAL A 29 -24.14 26.11 -6.83
CA VAL A 29 -23.23 25.26 -6.04
C VAL A 29 -23.87 25.03 -4.66
N LEU A 30 -24.03 23.77 -4.30
CA LEU A 30 -24.60 23.32 -3.02
C LEU A 30 -23.47 22.81 -2.12
N GLU A 31 -23.40 23.32 -0.90
CA GLU A 31 -22.44 22.85 0.09
C GLU A 31 -22.93 21.53 0.69
N VAL A 32 -22.08 20.50 0.67
CA VAL A 32 -22.40 19.16 1.20
C VAL A 32 -21.70 18.95 2.53
N SER A 33 -20.43 19.36 2.62
CA SER A 33 -19.62 19.36 3.84
C SER A 33 -18.62 20.53 3.81
N PRO A 34 -17.87 20.79 4.90
CA PRO A 34 -16.78 21.77 4.86
C PRO A 34 -15.74 21.51 3.76
N GLU A 35 -15.53 20.24 3.41
CA GLU A 35 -14.53 19.78 2.45
C GLU A 35 -15.08 19.59 1.01
N LEU A 36 -16.41 19.64 0.81
CA LEU A 36 -17.04 19.31 -0.46
C LEU A 36 -18.24 20.21 -0.80
N SER A 37 -18.27 20.69 -2.04
CA SER A 37 -19.47 21.29 -2.64
C SER A 37 -19.74 20.74 -4.02
N VAL A 38 -21.00 20.79 -4.46
CA VAL A 38 -21.46 20.15 -5.70
C VAL A 38 -22.28 21.12 -6.53
N GLN A 39 -21.96 21.24 -7.82
CA GLN A 39 -22.76 21.97 -8.79
C GLN A 39 -23.40 20.99 -9.77
N ARG A 40 -24.73 21.06 -9.89
CA ARG A 40 -25.44 20.39 -10.98
C ARG A 40 -25.49 21.29 -12.21
N VAL A 41 -25.12 20.76 -13.36
CA VAL A 41 -25.01 21.50 -14.62
C VAL A 41 -25.92 20.87 -15.68
N ILE A 42 -26.64 21.72 -16.41
CA ILE A 42 -27.41 21.33 -17.58
C ILE A 42 -26.52 21.53 -18.81
N PRO A 43 -26.30 20.51 -19.65
CA PRO A 43 -25.44 20.62 -20.82
C PRO A 43 -25.89 21.70 -21.81
N ASN A 44 -24.91 22.27 -22.51
CA ASN A 44 -25.12 23.16 -23.63
C ASN A 44 -24.62 22.50 -24.93
N ASN A 45 -25.00 23.07 -26.08
CA ASN A 45 -24.61 22.51 -27.38
C ASN A 45 -23.12 22.71 -27.73
N GLN A 46 -22.35 23.44 -26.91
CA GLN A 46 -20.95 23.76 -27.16
C GLN A 46 -20.00 22.81 -26.42
N GLY A 47 -20.47 22.11 -25.38
CA GLY A 47 -19.65 21.22 -24.56
C GLY A 47 -18.58 21.95 -23.74
N GLU A 48 -18.69 23.27 -23.55
CA GLU A 48 -17.76 24.08 -22.77
C GLU A 48 -18.49 24.79 -21.63
N TYR A 49 -17.90 24.74 -20.43
CA TYR A 49 -18.50 25.24 -19.20
C TYR A 49 -17.46 26.00 -18.37
N GLU A 50 -17.78 27.22 -17.97
CA GLU A 50 -17.01 27.94 -16.96
C GLU A 50 -17.45 27.47 -15.57
N LEU A 51 -16.51 26.94 -14.81
CA LEU A 51 -16.70 26.47 -13.45
C LEU A 51 -16.23 27.56 -12.48
N SER A 52 -17.06 27.86 -11.50
CA SER A 52 -16.69 28.77 -10.42
C SER A 52 -17.26 28.27 -9.10
N SER A 53 -16.40 28.22 -8.08
CA SER A 53 -16.79 27.87 -6.70
C SER A 53 -17.17 29.10 -5.86
N GLY A 54 -17.33 30.27 -6.50
CA GLY A 54 -17.60 31.53 -5.83
C GLY A 54 -16.37 32.05 -5.08
N GLU A 55 -16.52 32.31 -3.78
CA GLU A 55 -15.43 32.82 -2.94
C GLU A 55 -14.55 31.72 -2.32
N LYS A 56 -14.94 30.45 -2.45
CA LYS A 56 -14.19 29.32 -1.91
C LYS A 56 -13.10 28.87 -2.90
N TYR A 57 -12.05 28.25 -2.38
CA TYR A 57 -11.03 27.60 -3.20
C TYR A 57 -11.28 26.09 -3.23
N PHE A 58 -10.97 25.45 -4.35
CA PHE A 58 -10.91 24.00 -4.51
C PHE A 58 -9.49 23.56 -4.84
N THR A 59 -9.15 22.34 -4.42
CA THR A 59 -7.86 21.69 -4.68
C THR A 59 -7.99 20.53 -5.66
N SER A 60 -9.21 20.02 -5.87
CA SER A 60 -9.48 19.10 -6.97
C SER A 60 -10.93 19.18 -7.45
N LEU A 61 -11.15 18.65 -8.66
CA LEU A 61 -12.45 18.55 -9.28
C LEU A 61 -12.73 17.10 -9.70
N VAL A 62 -13.98 16.68 -9.53
CA VAL A 62 -14.50 15.40 -10.04
C VAL A 62 -15.74 15.68 -10.86
N VAL A 63 -15.87 15.01 -11.99
CA VAL A 63 -17.07 15.09 -12.84
C VAL A 63 -17.80 13.77 -12.79
N LYS A 64 -19.13 13.85 -12.58
CA LYS A 64 -20.01 12.69 -12.62
C LYS A 64 -21.14 12.95 -13.61
N ILE A 65 -21.26 12.11 -14.62
CA ILE A 65 -22.28 12.18 -15.65
C ILE A 65 -23.22 10.98 -15.48
N SER A 66 -24.52 11.20 -15.66
CA SER A 66 -25.50 10.10 -15.67
C SER A 66 -25.71 9.61 -17.11
N GLY A 67 -25.95 8.32 -17.30
CA GLY A 67 -26.26 7.73 -18.61
C GLY A 67 -25.07 7.07 -19.31
N SER A 68 -25.12 7.02 -20.64
CA SER A 68 -24.17 6.30 -21.51
C SER A 68 -23.11 7.20 -22.17
N ASP A 69 -22.98 8.44 -21.70
CA ASP A 69 -22.02 9.41 -22.22
C ASP A 69 -20.57 9.00 -21.87
N SER A 70 -19.58 9.66 -22.49
CA SER A 70 -18.15 9.31 -22.36
C SER A 70 -17.28 10.54 -22.08
N PHE A 71 -16.17 10.32 -21.35
CA PHE A 71 -15.12 11.32 -21.16
C PHE A 71 -14.09 11.38 -22.30
N GLU A 72 -14.30 10.68 -23.41
CA GLU A 72 -13.40 10.75 -24.56
C GLU A 72 -13.21 12.22 -25.02
N THR A 73 -11.96 12.67 -25.11
CA THR A 73 -11.55 14.06 -25.41
C THR A 73 -12.03 15.13 -24.40
N SER A 74 -12.52 14.70 -23.24
CA SER A 74 -12.94 15.59 -22.17
C SER A 74 -11.76 16.03 -21.31
N SER A 75 -11.81 17.27 -20.84
CA SER A 75 -10.74 17.82 -20.01
C SER A 75 -11.22 18.93 -19.09
N ILE A 76 -10.45 19.16 -18.04
CA ILE A 76 -10.51 20.35 -17.20
C ILE A 76 -9.31 21.22 -17.52
N ALA A 77 -9.52 22.49 -17.79
CA ALA A 77 -8.46 23.47 -17.92
C ALA A 77 -8.45 24.42 -16.72
N ALA A 78 -7.31 24.55 -16.06
CA ALA A 78 -7.10 25.44 -14.93
C ALA A 78 -5.66 25.97 -14.98
N GLU A 79 -5.48 27.25 -14.64
CA GLU A 79 -4.15 27.88 -14.55
C GLU A 79 -3.27 27.76 -15.80
N GLY A 80 -3.89 27.70 -16.99
CA GLY A 80 -3.19 27.54 -18.27
C GLY A 80 -2.80 26.10 -18.63
N ASN A 81 -3.09 25.13 -17.77
CA ASN A 81 -2.91 23.70 -18.02
C ASN A 81 -4.25 23.06 -18.43
N SER A 82 -4.17 21.92 -19.11
CA SER A 82 -5.32 21.08 -19.46
C SER A 82 -5.08 19.65 -18.96
N TYR A 83 -6.06 19.13 -18.24
CA TYR A 83 -6.02 17.83 -17.58
C TYR A 83 -7.11 16.93 -18.19
N PRO A 84 -6.77 15.78 -18.78
CA PRO A 84 -7.77 14.85 -19.29
C PRO A 84 -8.64 14.31 -18.15
N LEU A 85 -9.91 14.00 -18.47
CA LEU A 85 -10.78 13.28 -17.55
C LEU A 85 -10.66 11.78 -17.79
N GLU A 86 -10.03 11.10 -16.84
CA GLU A 86 -9.95 9.64 -16.81
C GLU A 86 -11.12 9.07 -16.00
N VAL A 87 -11.63 7.91 -16.40
CA VAL A 87 -12.73 7.22 -15.71
C VAL A 87 -12.21 6.57 -14.43
N ASP A 88 -12.96 6.69 -13.32
CA ASP A 88 -12.70 5.89 -12.12
C ASP A 88 -13.30 4.48 -12.27
N GLU A 89 -12.41 3.53 -12.56
CA GLU A 89 -12.72 2.11 -12.73
C GLU A 89 -13.16 1.40 -11.42
N HIS A 90 -13.10 2.09 -10.27
CA HIS A 90 -13.45 1.54 -8.95
C HIS A 90 -14.83 1.95 -8.45
N THR A 91 -15.56 2.72 -9.26
CA THR A 91 -16.91 3.16 -8.92
C THR A 91 -17.95 2.25 -9.56
N ASP A 92 -18.56 1.38 -8.75
CA ASP A 92 -19.74 0.61 -9.14
C ASP A 92 -20.93 1.58 -9.25
N LEU A 93 -21.14 2.12 -10.44
CA LEU A 93 -22.22 3.08 -10.68
C LEU A 93 -23.22 2.49 -11.66
N ASP A 94 -24.43 2.23 -11.16
CA ASP A 94 -25.62 1.81 -11.90
C ASP A 94 -26.00 2.83 -13.00
N GLY A 95 -25.27 2.83 -14.11
CA GLY A 95 -25.48 3.72 -15.25
C GLY A 95 -25.00 5.15 -15.06
N GLU A 96 -23.95 5.39 -14.24
CA GLU A 96 -23.27 6.69 -14.16
C GLU A 96 -21.78 6.52 -14.44
N LEU A 97 -21.15 7.54 -15.02
CA LEU A 97 -19.72 7.58 -15.29
C LEU A 97 -19.10 8.69 -14.42
N GLN A 98 -18.07 8.34 -13.65
CA GLN A 98 -17.37 9.25 -12.75
C GLN A 98 -15.90 9.34 -13.13
N SER A 99 -15.34 10.54 -13.08
CA SER A 99 -13.92 10.74 -13.32
C SER A 99 -13.09 10.45 -12.07
N LEU A 100 -11.81 10.14 -12.25
CA LEU A 100 -10.82 10.32 -11.19
C LEU A 100 -10.71 11.81 -10.79
N PRO A 101 -10.24 12.12 -9.57
CA PRO A 101 -10.05 13.51 -9.16
C PRO A 101 -8.90 14.16 -9.94
N VAL A 102 -9.18 15.29 -10.60
CA VAL A 102 -8.15 16.17 -11.14
C VAL A 102 -7.64 17.06 -10.01
N ILE A 103 -6.47 16.71 -9.47
CA ILE A 103 -5.82 17.44 -8.38
C ILE A 103 -4.91 18.54 -8.94
N PHE A 104 -4.95 19.71 -8.32
CA PHE A 104 -4.11 20.87 -8.67
C PHE A 104 -3.05 21.10 -7.60
N ASP A 105 -1.85 21.54 -8.02
CA ASP A 105 -0.77 21.94 -7.08
C ASP A 105 -1.14 23.19 -6.28
N LEU A 106 -1.87 24.12 -6.92
CA LEU A 106 -2.35 25.34 -6.28
C LEU A 106 -3.89 25.34 -6.19
N PRO A 107 -4.47 25.81 -5.07
CA PRO A 107 -5.91 25.96 -4.96
C PRO A 107 -6.45 26.97 -5.98
N GLY A 108 -7.48 26.57 -6.72
CA GLY A 108 -8.16 27.39 -7.72
C GLY A 108 -9.55 27.85 -7.25
N GLN A 109 -10.07 28.92 -7.85
CA GLN A 109 -11.48 29.33 -7.69
C GLN A 109 -12.31 29.11 -8.94
N ASN A 110 -11.63 29.06 -10.10
CA ASN A 110 -12.24 28.95 -11.41
C ASN A 110 -11.49 27.92 -12.26
N ALA A 111 -12.24 27.22 -13.10
CA ALA A 111 -11.70 26.30 -14.10
C ALA A 111 -12.64 26.30 -15.32
N ARG A 112 -12.17 25.75 -16.43
CA ARG A 112 -13.00 25.50 -17.61
C ARG A 112 -13.13 24.00 -17.81
N LEU A 113 -14.34 23.52 -18.00
CA LEU A 113 -14.65 22.12 -18.28
C LEU A 113 -15.05 21.97 -19.74
N ARG A 114 -14.42 21.00 -20.42
CA ARG A 114 -14.72 20.60 -21.79
C ARG A 114 -15.28 19.18 -21.76
N LEU A 115 -16.55 19.03 -22.14
CA LEU A 115 -17.29 17.78 -22.25
C LEU A 115 -18.04 17.74 -23.60
N PRO A 116 -17.36 17.46 -24.72
CA PRO A 116 -17.97 17.57 -26.05
C PRO A 116 -19.01 16.48 -26.33
N ASN A 117 -18.93 15.35 -25.63
CA ASN A 117 -19.76 14.16 -25.84
C ASN A 117 -20.75 13.92 -24.70
N VAL A 118 -21.02 14.93 -23.86
CA VAL A 118 -21.98 14.83 -22.75
C VAL A 118 -23.24 15.60 -23.08
N THR A 119 -24.36 14.88 -23.10
CA THR A 119 -25.68 15.39 -23.47
C THR A 119 -26.66 15.36 -22.30
N GLU A 120 -26.41 14.52 -21.30
CA GLU A 120 -27.23 14.41 -20.09
C GLU A 120 -26.74 15.31 -18.94
N PRO A 121 -27.64 15.74 -18.02
CA PRO A 121 -27.25 16.49 -16.83
C PRO A 121 -26.13 15.82 -16.03
N PHE A 122 -25.18 16.62 -15.58
CA PHE A 122 -24.01 16.15 -14.84
C PHE A 122 -23.78 16.96 -13.57
N SER A 123 -22.89 16.44 -12.72
CA SER A 123 -22.46 17.06 -11.48
C SER A 123 -20.96 17.30 -11.49
N VAL A 124 -20.56 18.44 -10.97
CA VAL A 124 -19.15 18.78 -10.70
C VAL A 124 -18.99 18.86 -9.19
N TYR A 125 -18.08 18.08 -8.65
CA TYR A 125 -17.71 18.06 -7.24
C TYR A 125 -16.45 18.89 -7.07
N TYR A 126 -16.53 19.90 -6.21
CA TYR A 126 -15.43 20.78 -5.83
C TYR A 126 -14.92 20.31 -4.47
N ILE A 127 -13.73 19.71 -4.47
CA ILE A 127 -13.07 19.24 -3.26
C ILE A 127 -12.15 20.35 -2.75
N SER A 128 -12.25 20.64 -1.45
CA SER A 128 -11.41 21.61 -0.76
C SER A 128 -10.63 20.89 0.33
N ALA A 129 -9.41 20.45 0.00
CA ALA A 129 -8.54 19.75 0.95
C ALA A 129 -8.00 20.65 2.08
N GLY A 130 -8.24 21.97 2.01
CA GLY A 130 -7.75 22.94 2.98
C GLY A 130 -6.22 23.06 3.02
N GLU A 131 -5.73 24.02 3.77
CA GLU A 131 -4.29 24.15 4.00
C GLU A 131 -3.87 23.36 5.24
N LEU A 132 -2.72 22.68 5.15
CA LEU A 132 -2.06 22.21 6.36
C LEU A 132 -1.54 23.42 7.14
N PRO A 133 -1.76 23.49 8.47
CA PRO A 133 -1.12 24.51 9.29
C PRO A 133 0.39 24.48 9.07
N SER A 134 1.06 25.64 9.02
CA SER A 134 2.52 25.70 8.83
C SER A 134 3.29 24.87 9.87
N SER A 135 2.71 24.67 11.07
CA SER A 135 3.25 23.81 12.12
C SER A 135 3.10 22.30 11.87
N ALA A 136 2.22 21.89 10.97
CA ALA A 136 2.12 20.51 10.49
C ALA A 136 3.17 20.23 9.40
N ARG A 137 3.59 21.26 8.66
CA ARG A 137 4.71 21.18 7.70
C ARG A 137 6.09 21.17 8.40
N THR A 138 6.18 21.54 9.68
CA THR A 138 7.42 21.54 10.46
C THR A 138 7.79 20.19 11.08
N ALA A 139 6.94 19.16 10.99
CA ALA A 139 7.31 17.80 11.44
C ALA A 139 8.35 17.12 10.54
N GLY A 140 8.71 17.75 9.42
CA GLY A 140 9.87 17.39 8.62
C GLY A 140 9.91 18.26 7.39
N GLU A 141 10.87 19.19 7.34
CA GLU A 141 11.42 19.57 6.04
C GLU A 141 11.87 18.26 5.37
N LEU A 142 11.04 17.77 4.45
CA LEU A 142 11.09 16.46 3.80
C LEU A 142 12.52 16.12 3.36
N LYS A 143 13.25 15.41 4.22
CA LYS A 143 14.35 14.57 3.76
C LYS A 143 13.72 13.25 3.35
N PRO A 144 14.03 12.71 2.16
CA PRO A 144 13.74 11.32 1.89
C PRO A 144 14.42 10.51 2.98
N LEU A 145 13.61 9.88 3.83
CA LEU A 145 14.09 8.97 4.84
C LEU A 145 14.40 7.68 4.10
N VAL A 146 15.66 7.59 3.67
CA VAL A 146 16.22 6.39 3.08
C VAL A 146 16.22 5.34 4.19
N THR A 147 15.16 4.56 4.22
CA THR A 147 15.15 3.29 4.94
C THR A 147 16.21 2.44 4.28
N THR A 148 17.21 2.04 5.05
CA THR A 148 18.34 1.28 4.50
C THR A 148 17.79 -0.04 3.98
N PRO A 149 17.90 -0.34 2.66
CA PRO A 149 17.44 -1.61 2.13
C PRO A 149 18.09 -2.77 2.91
N GLY A 150 17.27 -3.70 3.39
CA GLY A 150 17.71 -4.88 4.15
C GLY A 150 17.64 -4.79 5.68
N SER A 151 17.15 -3.71 6.30
CA SER A 151 16.96 -3.68 7.77
C SER A 151 15.74 -4.49 8.25
N CYS A 152 14.76 -4.74 7.36
CA CYS A 152 13.45 -5.32 7.69
C CYS A 152 12.68 -4.63 8.83
N GLU A 153 13.07 -3.40 9.19
CA GLU A 153 12.32 -2.56 10.10
C GLU A 153 11.19 -1.85 9.34
N GLU A 154 10.12 -1.49 10.05
CA GLU A 154 9.04 -0.70 9.44
C GLU A 154 9.65 0.61 8.94
N PRO A 155 9.45 0.98 7.66
CA PRO A 155 9.97 2.23 7.16
C PRO A 155 9.34 3.42 7.89
N GLU A 156 10.04 4.56 7.92
CA GLU A 156 9.44 5.77 8.50
C GLU A 156 8.21 6.19 7.68
N THR A 157 7.13 6.56 8.39
CA THR A 157 5.84 6.88 7.78
C THR A 157 5.25 8.15 8.35
N ILE A 158 4.46 8.84 7.54
CA ILE A 158 3.62 9.96 7.96
C ILE A 158 2.27 9.42 8.43
N ASP A 159 1.95 9.63 9.70
CA ASP A 159 0.71 9.17 10.33
C ASP A 159 -0.51 9.97 9.86
N GLN A 160 -1.69 9.35 9.94
CA GLN A 160 -2.98 9.99 9.64
C GLN A 160 -3.21 11.25 10.47
N SER A 161 -2.77 11.29 11.72
CA SER A 161 -2.88 12.47 12.57
C SER A 161 -2.14 13.70 12.01
N GLU A 162 -1.11 13.48 11.19
CA GLU A 162 -0.33 14.55 10.58
C GLU A 162 -0.98 15.02 9.28
N TRP A 163 -1.12 14.12 8.30
CA TRP A 163 -1.61 14.52 6.97
C TRP A 163 -3.11 14.87 6.95
N ARG A 164 -3.92 14.31 7.87
CA ARG A 164 -5.38 14.57 7.94
C ARG A 164 -5.74 15.77 8.80
N LYS A 165 -4.77 16.49 9.37
CA LYS A 165 -5.04 17.61 10.28
C LYS A 165 -6.01 18.63 9.66
N GLY A 166 -7.10 18.93 10.38
CA GLY A 166 -8.14 19.86 9.93
C GLY A 166 -9.21 19.25 9.03
N LEU A 167 -9.12 17.97 8.66
CA LEU A 167 -10.19 17.23 7.98
C LEU A 167 -11.01 16.40 8.96
N SER A 168 -12.26 16.14 8.60
CA SER A 168 -13.13 15.24 9.35
C SER A 168 -12.51 13.84 9.46
N ALA A 169 -12.47 13.27 10.67
CA ALA A 169 -11.98 11.92 10.92
C ALA A 169 -13.04 10.85 10.54
N PRO A 170 -12.62 9.63 10.15
CA PRO A 170 -13.52 8.57 9.73
C PRO A 170 -14.30 7.98 10.91
N SER A 171 -15.62 7.87 10.75
CA SER A 171 -16.54 7.38 11.78
C SER A 171 -17.13 6.02 11.38
N TYR A 172 -16.39 4.95 11.65
CA TYR A 172 -16.82 3.55 11.43
C TYR A 172 -16.07 2.57 12.35
N SER A 173 -16.60 1.37 12.53
CA SER A 173 -15.89 0.30 13.24
C SER A 173 -14.87 -0.37 12.32
N ARG A 174 -13.61 -0.42 12.74
CA ARG A 174 -12.53 -1.06 11.97
C ARG A 174 -12.66 -2.58 12.02
N SER A 175 -12.25 -3.22 10.93
CA SER A 175 -12.05 -4.66 10.84
C SER A 175 -10.59 -4.92 10.52
N TYR A 176 -10.08 -6.09 10.88
CA TYR A 176 -8.69 -6.46 10.67
C TYR A 176 -8.60 -7.81 9.96
N THR A 177 -7.52 -8.00 9.21
CA THR A 177 -7.24 -9.22 8.48
C THR A 177 -5.74 -9.51 8.55
N GLU A 178 -5.39 -10.79 8.66
CA GLU A 178 -4.02 -11.23 8.33
C GLU A 178 -3.73 -10.94 6.87
N THR A 179 -2.45 -10.93 6.48
CA THR A 179 -2.02 -10.60 5.11
C THR A 179 -1.37 -11.82 4.47
N GLU A 180 -1.85 -12.18 3.28
CA GLU A 180 -1.23 -13.17 2.40
C GLU A 180 -0.77 -12.52 1.09
N HIS A 181 -1.41 -11.41 0.69
CA HIS A 181 -1.10 -10.68 -0.54
C HIS A 181 -0.86 -9.19 -0.31
N LEU A 182 0.22 -8.68 -0.89
CA LEU A 182 0.59 -7.28 -0.94
C LEU A 182 0.20 -6.74 -2.32
N ILE A 183 -0.86 -5.92 -2.35
CA ILE A 183 -1.46 -5.45 -3.61
C ILE A 183 -0.94 -4.05 -3.91
N VAL A 184 -0.21 -3.92 -5.01
CA VAL A 184 0.34 -2.66 -5.51
C VAL A 184 -0.67 -1.98 -6.42
N HIS A 185 -0.92 -0.71 -6.13
CA HIS A 185 -1.80 0.21 -6.86
C HIS A 185 -1.03 1.41 -7.39
N HIS A 186 -1.66 2.15 -8.29
CA HIS A 186 -1.36 3.56 -8.51
C HIS A 186 -2.59 4.43 -8.20
N SER A 187 -2.39 5.72 -7.98
CA SER A 187 -3.53 6.64 -7.77
C SER A 187 -4.14 7.15 -9.08
N ALA A 188 -3.44 6.98 -10.21
CA ALA A 188 -3.79 7.55 -11.50
C ALA A 188 -3.97 9.09 -11.47
N THR A 189 -3.29 9.75 -10.53
CA THR A 189 -3.22 11.22 -10.45
C THR A 189 -1.99 11.74 -11.19
N SER A 190 -1.97 13.02 -11.57
CA SER A 190 -0.83 13.60 -12.30
C SER A 190 0.52 13.37 -11.62
N ASN A 191 1.54 12.97 -12.39
CA ASN A 191 2.92 12.88 -11.89
C ASN A 191 3.62 14.25 -11.77
N SER A 192 2.98 15.35 -12.17
CA SER A 192 3.52 16.70 -12.02
C SER A 192 3.35 17.26 -10.60
N LEU A 193 2.51 16.62 -9.79
CA LEU A 193 2.16 17.09 -8.45
C LEU A 193 3.36 17.00 -7.51
N THR A 194 3.52 18.02 -6.67
CA THR A 194 4.66 18.14 -5.74
C THR A 194 4.27 18.29 -4.28
N ASP A 195 3.04 18.72 -3.98
CA ASP A 195 2.49 18.71 -2.62
C ASP A 195 1.79 17.36 -2.35
N TYR A 196 2.55 16.35 -1.92
CA TYR A 196 2.01 15.00 -1.69
C TYR A 196 1.05 14.93 -0.50
N TYR A 197 1.15 15.85 0.47
CA TYR A 197 0.14 15.97 1.51
C TYR A 197 -1.21 16.38 0.92
N ASN A 198 -1.22 17.35 0.01
CA ASN A 198 -2.43 17.73 -0.73
C ASN A 198 -2.97 16.54 -1.54
N VAL A 199 -2.11 15.73 -2.18
CA VAL A 199 -2.55 14.53 -2.93
C VAL A 199 -3.30 13.55 -2.02
N VAL A 200 -2.71 13.12 -0.90
CA VAL A 200 -3.34 12.16 0.03
C VAL A 200 -4.67 12.69 0.56
N ARG A 201 -4.72 13.99 0.91
CA ARG A 201 -5.93 14.63 1.42
C ARG A 201 -7.06 14.67 0.39
N ASN A 202 -6.75 14.98 -0.87
CA ASN A 202 -7.75 14.94 -1.95
C ASN A 202 -8.24 13.51 -2.21
N ILE A 203 -7.36 12.50 -2.20
CA ILE A 203 -7.76 11.09 -2.32
C ILE A 203 -8.67 10.68 -1.15
N TYR A 204 -8.35 11.09 0.08
CA TYR A 204 -9.19 10.83 1.25
C TYR A 204 -10.59 11.44 1.12
N ILE A 205 -10.69 12.72 0.73
CA ILE A 205 -11.98 13.40 0.56
C ILE A 205 -12.75 12.80 -0.62
N TYR A 206 -12.06 12.46 -1.70
CA TYR A 206 -12.66 11.78 -2.84
C TYR A 206 -13.31 10.46 -2.42
N HIS A 207 -12.56 9.58 -1.76
CA HIS A 207 -13.12 8.31 -1.28
C HIS A 207 -14.26 8.50 -0.28
N THR A 208 -14.12 9.40 0.69
CA THR A 208 -15.10 9.51 1.79
C THR A 208 -16.33 10.34 1.45
N GLN A 209 -16.17 11.44 0.72
CA GLN A 209 -17.24 12.40 0.46
C GLN A 209 -17.85 12.25 -0.93
N VAL A 210 -17.07 11.82 -1.94
CA VAL A 210 -17.58 11.59 -3.30
C VAL A 210 -18.03 10.15 -3.48
N ASN A 211 -17.18 9.17 -3.16
CA ASN A 211 -17.52 7.74 -3.28
C ASN A 211 -18.35 7.22 -2.10
N GLY A 212 -18.42 7.96 -0.99
CA GLY A 212 -19.17 7.57 0.21
C GLY A 212 -18.53 6.42 1.00
N TRP A 213 -17.23 6.17 0.80
CA TRP A 213 -16.50 5.15 1.54
C TRP A 213 -16.27 5.59 2.99
N SER A 214 -16.05 4.62 3.88
CA SER A 214 -15.84 4.92 5.30
C SER A 214 -14.49 5.57 5.58
N ASP A 215 -13.51 5.43 4.68
CA ASP A 215 -12.13 5.92 4.82
C ASP A 215 -11.43 5.92 3.45
N ILE A 216 -10.16 6.36 3.40
CA ILE A 216 -9.26 6.08 2.29
C ILE A 216 -9.07 4.55 2.13
N GLY A 217 -9.15 4.04 0.90
CA GLY A 217 -9.20 2.60 0.66
C GLY A 217 -7.88 1.85 0.87
N TYR A 218 -6.73 2.52 0.74
CA TYR A 218 -5.40 1.90 0.79
C TYR A 218 -4.85 1.87 2.22
N ASN A 219 -4.07 0.83 2.57
CA ASN A 219 -3.36 0.77 3.85
C ASN A 219 -2.21 1.77 3.89
N TYR A 220 -1.45 1.87 2.80
CA TYR A 220 -0.33 2.80 2.68
C TYR A 220 -0.35 3.48 1.31
N LEU A 221 0.27 4.65 1.22
CA LEU A 221 0.52 5.35 -0.03
C LEU A 221 2.00 5.75 -0.11
N VAL A 222 2.60 5.62 -1.29
CA VAL A 222 4.01 5.96 -1.53
C VAL A 222 4.07 7.11 -2.54
N ALA A 223 4.65 8.24 -2.13
CA ALA A 223 4.84 9.38 -3.00
C ALA A 223 6.05 9.21 -3.93
N PRO A 224 6.09 9.92 -5.07
CA PRO A 224 7.24 9.90 -5.99
C PRO A 224 8.59 10.23 -5.36
N ASP A 225 8.64 10.99 -4.26
CA ASP A 225 9.88 11.30 -3.53
C ASP A 225 10.30 10.23 -2.50
N GLY A 226 9.54 9.13 -2.41
CA GLY A 226 9.76 8.05 -1.45
C GLY A 226 8.99 8.20 -0.13
N THR A 227 8.31 9.32 0.11
CA THR A 227 7.54 9.50 1.36
C THR A 227 6.41 8.48 1.45
N ILE A 228 6.34 7.77 2.58
CA ILE A 228 5.28 6.78 2.85
C ILE A 228 4.24 7.40 3.79
N PHE A 229 2.98 7.37 3.40
CA PHE A 229 1.84 7.83 4.19
C PHE A 229 1.02 6.63 4.67
N LYS A 230 0.68 6.58 5.96
CA LYS A 230 -0.33 5.66 6.46
C LYS A 230 -1.70 6.12 5.97
N GLY A 231 -2.39 5.26 5.23
CA GLY A 231 -3.69 5.56 4.64
C GLY A 231 -4.82 5.27 5.62
N ARG A 232 -5.47 4.13 5.43
CA ARG A 232 -6.66 3.73 6.18
C ARG A 232 -6.38 3.71 7.68
N ASP A 233 -7.27 4.31 8.45
CA ASP A 233 -7.08 4.55 9.87
C ASP A 233 -7.37 3.28 10.68
N PRO A 234 -6.40 2.77 11.48
CA PRO A 234 -6.51 1.50 12.16
C PRO A 234 -7.22 1.61 13.52
N ALA A 235 -7.68 2.80 13.92
CA ALA A 235 -8.13 3.11 15.28
C ALA A 235 -7.07 2.65 16.31
N ASP A 236 -7.42 1.70 17.19
CA ASP A 236 -6.52 1.17 18.23
C ASP A 236 -5.76 -0.10 17.78
N GLY A 237 -5.89 -0.52 16.52
CA GLY A 237 -5.23 -1.71 15.97
C GLY A 237 -3.96 -1.41 15.17
N GLU A 238 -3.43 -2.44 14.52
CA GLU A 238 -2.20 -2.33 13.71
C GLU A 238 -2.49 -1.80 12.29
N GLN A 239 -1.64 -0.87 11.82
CA GLN A 239 -1.80 -0.20 10.52
C GLN A 239 -1.82 -1.19 9.34
N ASP A 240 -0.97 -2.19 9.39
CA ASP A 240 -0.80 -3.18 8.32
C ASP A 240 -1.86 -4.29 8.34
N LEU A 241 -2.70 -4.35 9.37
CA LEU A 241 -3.78 -5.33 9.49
C LEU A 241 -5.17 -4.74 9.27
N VAL A 242 -5.34 -3.42 9.26
CA VAL A 242 -6.66 -2.80 9.03
C VAL A 242 -7.19 -3.20 7.65
N LEU A 243 -8.41 -3.73 7.60
CA LEU A 243 -9.01 -4.20 6.36
C LEU A 243 -9.21 -3.04 5.38
N GLY A 244 -8.58 -3.12 4.20
CA GLY A 244 -8.65 -2.15 3.12
C GLY A 244 -9.98 -2.14 2.34
N ALA A 245 -10.08 -1.20 1.38
CA ALA A 245 -11.17 -1.08 0.41
C ALA A 245 -10.58 -0.79 -0.97
N HIS A 246 -9.66 -1.65 -1.42
CA HIS A 246 -8.82 -1.41 -2.60
C HIS A 246 -8.81 -2.57 -3.59
N PHE A 247 -9.47 -3.71 -3.33
CA PHE A 247 -9.38 -4.92 -4.16
C PHE A 247 -10.77 -5.48 -4.47
N CYS A 248 -11.57 -4.71 -5.21
CA CYS A 248 -12.90 -5.09 -5.73
C CYS A 248 -13.86 -5.72 -4.71
N GLY A 249 -13.87 -5.19 -3.48
CA GLY A 249 -14.71 -5.70 -2.39
C GLY A 249 -14.27 -7.05 -1.81
N LYS A 250 -13.13 -7.61 -2.24
CA LYS A 250 -12.48 -8.81 -1.70
C LYS A 250 -11.13 -8.43 -1.09
N ASN A 251 -11.18 -7.67 0.00
CA ASN A 251 -9.99 -7.08 0.63
C ASN A 251 -9.38 -7.95 1.75
N SER A 252 -10.05 -9.02 2.16
CA SER A 252 -9.51 -9.95 3.16
C SER A 252 -8.23 -10.59 2.63
N THR A 253 -7.30 -10.93 3.53
CA THR A 253 -5.96 -11.45 3.23
C THR A 253 -5.08 -10.51 2.39
N THR A 254 -5.44 -9.23 2.27
CA THR A 254 -4.67 -8.26 1.48
C THR A 254 -4.25 -7.02 2.27
N MET A 255 -3.05 -6.51 1.96
CA MET A 255 -2.59 -5.17 2.33
C MET A 255 -2.37 -4.36 1.05
N GLY A 256 -3.01 -3.20 0.92
CA GLY A 256 -2.95 -2.36 -0.27
C GLY A 256 -1.97 -1.21 -0.15
N VAL A 257 -1.05 -1.08 -1.10
CA VAL A 257 -0.09 0.03 -1.20
C VAL A 257 -0.33 0.79 -2.49
N CYS A 258 -0.62 2.09 -2.42
CA CYS A 258 -0.88 2.93 -3.58
C CYS A 258 0.27 3.87 -3.89
N MET A 259 0.90 3.69 -5.06
CA MET A 259 1.90 4.63 -5.54
C MET A 259 1.23 5.86 -6.14
N MET A 260 1.56 7.05 -5.63
CA MET A 260 0.93 8.29 -6.09
C MET A 260 1.46 8.70 -7.45
N GLY A 261 0.59 8.71 -8.44
CA GLY A 261 0.92 9.01 -9.83
C GLY A 261 0.12 8.18 -10.81
N ASP A 262 0.25 8.53 -12.08
CA ASP A 262 -0.14 7.70 -13.20
C ASP A 262 1.12 7.03 -13.78
N TYR A 263 1.12 5.71 -13.80
CA TYR A 263 2.22 4.90 -14.31
C TYR A 263 1.81 4.06 -15.51
N SER A 264 0.76 4.48 -16.22
CA SER A 264 0.35 3.87 -17.48
C SER A 264 1.45 4.03 -18.54
N THR A 265 2.15 5.16 -18.55
CA THR A 265 3.26 5.41 -19.49
C THR A 265 4.50 6.01 -18.85
N THR A 266 4.37 6.65 -17.68
CA THR A 266 5.48 7.26 -16.94
C THR A 266 6.18 6.22 -16.07
N GLU A 267 7.51 6.18 -16.10
CA GLU A 267 8.29 5.34 -15.18
C GLU A 267 8.21 5.87 -13.75
N PRO A 268 8.03 5.01 -12.73
CA PRO A 268 8.13 5.41 -11.34
C PRO A 268 9.56 5.85 -11.00
N LYS A 269 9.68 6.84 -10.12
CA LYS A 269 10.98 7.28 -9.60
C LYS A 269 11.61 6.19 -8.73
N GLU A 270 12.93 6.07 -8.78
CA GLU A 270 13.68 5.04 -8.05
C GLU A 270 13.50 5.17 -6.54
N GLU A 271 13.34 6.39 -6.02
CA GLU A 271 13.08 6.65 -4.60
C GLU A 271 11.73 6.08 -4.15
N ALA A 272 10.70 6.17 -5.00
CA ALA A 272 9.38 5.59 -4.74
C ALA A 272 9.42 4.05 -4.78
N ILE A 273 10.11 3.47 -5.76
CA ILE A 273 10.31 2.01 -5.85
C ILE A 273 11.07 1.49 -4.63
N SER A 274 12.16 2.15 -4.23
CA SER A 274 12.95 1.76 -3.05
C SER A 274 12.11 1.78 -1.78
N SER A 275 11.23 2.76 -1.63
CA SER A 275 10.35 2.90 -0.46
C SER A 275 9.22 1.87 -0.47
N LEU A 276 8.66 1.58 -1.64
CA LEU A 276 7.74 0.45 -1.83
C LEU A 276 8.42 -0.86 -1.43
N GLU A 277 9.59 -1.17 -1.96
CA GLU A 277 10.33 -2.39 -1.66
C GLU A 277 10.66 -2.51 -0.17
N ALA A 278 11.09 -1.43 0.49
CA ALA A 278 11.34 -1.43 1.93
C ALA A 278 10.07 -1.77 2.73
N LEU A 279 8.93 -1.15 2.40
CA LEU A 279 7.64 -1.43 3.03
C LEU A 279 7.20 -2.89 2.82
N LEU A 280 7.30 -3.39 1.58
CA LEU A 280 6.95 -4.77 1.24
C LEU A 280 7.88 -5.77 1.94
N THR A 281 9.18 -5.47 2.03
CA THR A 281 10.17 -6.29 2.72
C THR A 281 9.87 -6.38 4.21
N TRP A 282 9.61 -5.25 4.88
CA TRP A 282 9.21 -5.25 6.29
C TRP A 282 7.98 -6.12 6.52
N LYS A 283 6.91 -5.90 5.73
CA LYS A 283 5.66 -6.66 5.90
C LYS A 283 5.86 -8.15 5.63
N ALA A 284 6.59 -8.50 4.57
CA ALA A 284 6.89 -9.89 4.24
C ALA A 284 7.75 -10.58 5.31
N SER A 285 8.67 -9.84 5.94
CA SER A 285 9.47 -10.34 7.06
C SER A 285 8.63 -10.58 8.30
N LYS A 286 7.79 -9.59 8.67
CA LYS A 286 6.88 -9.65 9.83
C LYS A 286 5.93 -10.86 9.75
N ASP A 287 5.35 -11.08 8.57
CA ASP A 287 4.32 -12.11 8.36
C ASP A 287 4.88 -13.43 7.78
N ILE A 288 6.19 -13.51 7.53
CA ILE A 288 6.87 -14.70 6.96
C ILE A 288 6.25 -15.11 5.61
N LEU A 289 6.15 -14.15 4.69
CA LEU A 289 5.54 -14.36 3.38
C LEU A 289 6.52 -14.94 2.35
N ASP A 290 6.07 -15.89 1.54
CA ASP A 290 6.80 -16.33 0.35
C ASP A 290 6.53 -15.33 -0.79
N VAL A 291 7.39 -14.30 -0.90
CA VAL A 291 7.23 -13.20 -1.86
C VAL A 291 7.37 -13.60 -3.33
N LEU A 292 7.96 -14.77 -3.61
CA LEU A 292 8.04 -15.34 -4.96
C LEU A 292 6.88 -16.31 -5.25
N GLY A 293 6.14 -16.69 -4.21
CA GLY A 293 5.02 -17.62 -4.29
C GLY A 293 3.70 -16.97 -4.70
N SER A 294 2.70 -17.83 -4.79
CA SER A 294 1.30 -17.50 -5.07
C SER A 294 0.37 -18.41 -4.27
N THR A 295 -0.80 -17.88 -3.91
CA THR A 295 -1.85 -18.63 -3.21
C THR A 295 -3.24 -18.27 -3.78
N PRO A 296 -4.26 -19.14 -3.59
CA PRO A 296 -5.60 -18.84 -4.09
C PRO A 296 -6.26 -17.67 -3.36
N HIS A 297 -6.77 -16.71 -4.13
CA HIS A 297 -7.60 -15.60 -3.65
C HIS A 297 -9.00 -15.66 -4.33
N PRO A 298 -10.10 -15.20 -3.69
CA PRO A 298 -11.44 -15.24 -4.30
C PRO A 298 -11.57 -14.56 -5.67
N LEU A 299 -10.67 -13.63 -6.00
CA LEU A 299 -10.63 -12.94 -7.29
C LEU A 299 -9.71 -13.61 -8.32
N ASN A 300 -8.75 -14.41 -7.87
CA ASN A 300 -7.80 -15.10 -8.73
C ASN A 300 -7.29 -16.36 -8.00
N GLY A 301 -7.52 -17.53 -8.60
CA GLY A 301 -7.18 -18.82 -8.00
C GLY A 301 -5.68 -19.09 -7.84
N ASP A 302 -4.82 -18.22 -8.39
CA ASP A 302 -3.37 -18.28 -8.29
C ASP A 302 -2.80 -16.85 -8.24
N LEU A 303 -3.06 -16.13 -7.15
CA LEU A 303 -2.64 -14.75 -6.97
C LEU A 303 -1.25 -14.70 -6.33
N ASN A 304 -0.30 -13.99 -6.95
CA ASN A 304 1.03 -13.80 -6.38
C ASN A 304 0.95 -13.12 -4.99
N THR A 305 1.92 -13.43 -4.12
CA THR A 305 2.09 -12.77 -2.83
C THR A 305 2.30 -11.27 -3.00
N ILE A 306 3.08 -10.83 -4.00
CA ILE A 306 3.14 -9.42 -4.43
C ILE A 306 2.49 -9.33 -5.80
N ALA A 307 1.38 -8.62 -5.89
CA ALA A 307 0.56 -8.55 -7.09
C ALA A 307 0.11 -7.11 -7.41
N GLY A 308 -0.10 -6.83 -8.69
CA GLY A 308 -0.77 -5.59 -9.12
C GLY A 308 -2.28 -5.73 -9.03
N HIS A 309 -2.99 -4.61 -8.84
CA HIS A 309 -4.45 -4.58 -8.78
C HIS A 309 -5.13 -5.33 -9.95
N ARG A 310 -4.64 -5.15 -11.18
CA ARG A 310 -5.14 -5.83 -12.39
C ARG A 310 -5.04 -7.36 -12.38
N GLN A 311 -4.32 -7.96 -11.42
CA GLN A 311 -4.26 -9.42 -11.27
C GLN A 311 -5.48 -10.01 -10.53
N GLY A 312 -6.31 -9.19 -9.88
CA GLY A 312 -7.59 -9.62 -9.29
C GLY A 312 -8.80 -8.84 -9.80
N CYS A 313 -8.60 -7.72 -10.48
CA CYS A 313 -9.65 -6.79 -10.86
C CYS A 313 -9.56 -6.41 -12.34
N ALA A 314 -10.69 -6.05 -12.94
CA ALA A 314 -10.73 -5.51 -14.29
C ALA A 314 -10.34 -4.03 -14.26
N THR A 315 -9.04 -3.74 -14.27
CA THR A 315 -8.50 -2.38 -14.16
C THR A 315 -7.14 -2.25 -14.86
N GLN A 316 -6.73 -1.04 -15.22
CA GLN A 316 -5.36 -0.74 -15.63
C GLN A 316 -4.41 -0.53 -14.44
N CYS A 317 -4.89 -0.43 -13.21
CA CYS A 317 -4.03 -0.26 -12.03
C CYS A 317 -3.08 -1.48 -11.83
N PRO A 318 -1.77 -1.32 -11.53
CA PRO A 318 -1.04 -0.12 -11.12
C PRO A 318 -0.40 0.70 -12.26
N GLY A 319 -0.91 0.60 -13.49
CA GLY A 319 -0.28 1.15 -14.68
C GLY A 319 0.79 0.23 -15.25
N ASP A 320 1.04 0.31 -16.55
CA ASP A 320 1.92 -0.63 -17.25
C ASP A 320 3.35 -0.58 -16.74
N LYS A 321 3.86 0.60 -16.38
CA LYS A 321 5.26 0.77 -15.94
C LYS A 321 5.55 0.18 -14.58
N VAL A 322 4.61 0.26 -13.65
CA VAL A 322 4.74 -0.41 -12.35
C VAL A 322 4.48 -1.91 -12.51
N PHE A 323 3.51 -2.28 -13.34
CA PHE A 323 3.18 -3.67 -13.60
C PHE A 323 4.36 -4.46 -14.20
N GLU A 324 5.05 -3.87 -15.18
CA GLU A 324 6.28 -4.41 -15.79
C GLU A 324 7.40 -4.66 -14.75
N LYS A 325 7.46 -3.83 -13.68
CA LYS A 325 8.46 -3.93 -12.62
C LYS A 325 8.11 -4.95 -11.53
N LEU A 326 6.88 -5.46 -11.45
CA LEU A 326 6.45 -6.33 -10.34
C LEU A 326 7.30 -7.59 -10.17
N GLU A 327 7.84 -8.15 -11.25
CA GLU A 327 8.76 -9.30 -11.14
C GLU A 327 10.09 -8.89 -10.52
N THR A 328 10.67 -7.78 -10.97
CA THR A 328 11.91 -7.24 -10.38
C THR A 328 11.70 -6.89 -8.90
N ILE A 329 10.61 -6.20 -8.56
CA ILE A 329 10.24 -5.90 -7.17
C ILE A 329 10.15 -7.18 -6.32
N ARG A 330 9.55 -8.26 -6.84
CA ARG A 330 9.51 -9.56 -6.12
C ARG A 330 10.91 -10.10 -5.84
N GLN A 331 11.80 -10.07 -6.84
CA GLN A 331 13.18 -10.52 -6.70
C GLN A 331 13.98 -9.64 -5.73
N ASP A 332 13.78 -8.33 -5.77
CA ASP A 332 14.49 -7.37 -4.93
C ASP A 332 14.00 -7.44 -3.48
N VAL A 333 12.68 -7.57 -3.24
CA VAL A 333 12.13 -7.86 -1.92
C VAL A 333 12.65 -9.20 -1.40
N PHE A 334 12.69 -10.25 -2.24
CA PHE A 334 13.28 -11.54 -1.84
C PHE A 334 14.76 -11.39 -1.43
N ALA A 335 15.56 -10.68 -2.23
CA ALA A 335 16.96 -10.42 -1.92
C ALA A 335 17.12 -9.60 -0.63
N ASN A 336 16.27 -8.59 -0.42
CA ASN A 336 16.24 -7.81 0.81
C ASN A 336 15.89 -8.68 2.03
N LEU A 337 14.92 -9.60 1.92
CA LEU A 337 14.61 -10.56 2.98
C LEU A 337 15.80 -11.46 3.31
N GLN A 338 16.58 -11.89 2.32
CA GLN A 338 17.83 -12.64 2.57
C GLN A 338 18.87 -11.77 3.30
N ALA A 339 18.94 -10.47 2.99
CA ALA A 339 19.83 -9.53 3.68
C ALA A 339 19.36 -9.19 5.10
N CYS A 340 18.05 -9.12 5.33
CA CYS A 340 17.47 -9.02 6.67
C CYS A 340 17.77 -10.26 7.51
N SER A 341 17.92 -11.39 6.83
CA SER A 341 18.25 -12.67 7.44
C SER A 341 19.75 -12.80 7.79
N ASP A 342 20.64 -11.84 7.45
CA ASP A 342 21.81 -11.39 8.25
C ASP A 342 22.81 -10.42 7.51
N PRO A 343 23.60 -9.59 8.25
CA PRO A 343 25.04 -9.87 8.29
C PRO A 343 25.71 -9.62 9.66
N LEU A 344 25.25 -10.23 10.75
CA LEU A 344 26.22 -11.06 11.46
C LEU A 344 26.47 -12.26 10.57
N VAL A 345 27.70 -12.73 10.50
CA VAL A 345 28.01 -13.94 9.75
C VAL A 345 26.97 -15.00 10.16
N VAL A 346 26.22 -15.61 9.22
CA VAL A 346 25.80 -17.00 9.46
C VAL A 346 27.10 -17.76 9.51
N SER A 347 27.66 -17.68 10.68
CA SER A 347 28.75 -18.43 11.16
C SER A 347 28.00 -19.66 11.62
N THR A 348 27.55 -20.45 10.64
CA THR A 348 27.01 -21.75 11.01
C THR A 348 28.15 -22.43 11.73
N VAL A 349 27.86 -22.96 12.91
CA VAL A 349 28.75 -23.94 13.51
C VAL A 349 28.98 -25.02 12.46
N THR A 350 30.22 -25.15 11.98
CA THR A 350 30.54 -26.12 10.94
C THR A 350 30.94 -27.42 11.59
N PHE A 351 30.49 -28.53 11.01
CA PHE A 351 30.79 -29.88 11.47
C PHE A 351 31.51 -30.60 10.35
N TYR A 352 32.80 -30.86 10.54
CA TYR A 352 33.61 -31.52 9.51
C TYR A 352 34.67 -32.47 10.11
N PRO A 353 35.05 -33.53 9.38
CA PRO A 353 34.39 -34.00 8.16
C PRO A 353 32.97 -34.52 8.47
N ASN A 354 32.04 -34.37 7.52
CA ASN A 354 30.68 -34.92 7.62
C ASN A 354 30.20 -35.31 6.21
N PRO A 355 30.19 -36.60 5.83
CA PRO A 355 30.41 -37.78 6.69
C PRO A 355 31.82 -37.87 7.31
N SER A 356 31.93 -38.40 8.52
CA SER A 356 33.21 -38.62 9.23
C SER A 356 33.52 -40.12 9.34
N GLU A 357 34.81 -40.46 9.24
CA GLU A 357 35.35 -41.81 9.56
C GLU A 357 35.90 -41.87 10.99
N GLY A 358 35.71 -40.81 11.79
CA GLY A 358 36.25 -40.69 13.13
C GLY A 358 35.63 -39.52 13.88
N ASP A 359 36.46 -38.74 14.55
CA ASP A 359 36.02 -37.56 15.31
C ASP A 359 35.51 -36.44 14.39
N VAL A 360 34.61 -35.59 14.90
CA VAL A 360 34.03 -34.46 14.16
C VAL A 360 34.55 -33.17 14.78
N LEU A 361 35.12 -32.29 13.95
CA LEU A 361 35.44 -30.93 14.36
C LEU A 361 34.20 -30.06 14.28
N ILE A 362 34.03 -29.23 15.30
CA ILE A 362 33.02 -28.21 15.48
C ILE A 362 33.76 -26.87 15.42
N GLU A 363 33.64 -26.14 14.32
CA GLU A 363 34.14 -24.76 14.27
C GLU A 363 33.02 -23.79 14.57
N LEU A 364 33.24 -22.98 15.58
CA LEU A 364 32.36 -21.92 15.98
C LEU A 364 32.60 -20.65 15.16
N PRO A 365 31.58 -19.81 15.04
CA PRO A 365 31.76 -18.39 14.76
C PRO A 365 32.85 -17.71 15.57
N LYS A 366 33.46 -16.66 15.00
CA LYS A 366 34.19 -15.69 15.81
C LYS A 366 33.27 -15.07 16.86
N GLU A 367 33.80 -14.89 18.07
CA GLU A 367 33.11 -14.24 19.20
C GLU A 367 31.87 -14.99 19.73
N THR A 368 31.76 -16.30 19.47
CA THR A 368 30.74 -17.15 20.09
C THR A 368 31.33 -18.14 21.08
N GLU A 369 30.51 -18.52 22.06
CA GLU A 369 30.88 -19.48 23.09
C GLU A 369 29.87 -20.64 23.07
N LEU A 370 30.39 -21.86 23.05
CA LEU A 370 29.60 -23.08 23.09
C LEU A 370 29.17 -23.37 24.53
N GLU A 371 27.86 -23.36 24.78
CA GLU A 371 27.27 -23.63 26.09
C GLU A 371 27.07 -25.13 26.34
N ALA A 372 26.60 -25.86 25.32
CA ALA A 372 26.35 -27.30 25.42
C ALA A 372 26.42 -27.99 24.06
N VAL A 373 26.81 -29.28 24.06
CA VAL A 373 26.68 -30.19 22.91
C VAL A 373 26.29 -31.57 23.41
N ASP A 374 25.25 -32.14 22.82
CA ASP A 374 24.88 -33.54 22.96
C ASP A 374 24.82 -34.20 21.58
N LEU A 375 25.18 -35.49 21.53
CA LEU A 375 24.87 -36.31 20.36
C LEU A 375 23.61 -37.13 20.63
N VAL A 376 22.66 -37.12 19.70
CA VAL A 376 21.37 -37.79 19.83
C VAL A 376 21.19 -38.78 18.68
N THR A 377 20.79 -40.00 18.99
CA THR A 377 20.41 -41.00 17.98
C THR A 377 19.07 -40.64 17.34
N LEU A 378 18.73 -41.21 16.17
CA LEU A 378 17.40 -41.02 15.56
C LEU A 378 16.23 -41.51 16.44
N SER A 379 16.52 -42.36 17.44
CA SER A 379 15.53 -42.81 18.43
C SER A 379 15.33 -41.84 19.60
N GLY A 380 16.03 -40.69 19.61
CA GLY A 380 15.96 -39.69 20.67
C GLY A 380 16.86 -39.97 21.88
N GLN A 381 17.62 -41.07 21.87
CA GLN A 381 18.56 -41.39 22.96
C GLN A 381 19.82 -40.53 22.86
N LYS A 382 20.16 -39.81 23.94
CA LYS A 382 21.43 -39.07 24.09
C LYS A 382 22.61 -40.03 24.26
N GLN A 383 23.71 -39.72 23.58
CA GLN A 383 25.00 -40.40 23.66
C GLN A 383 26.00 -39.43 24.28
N SER A 384 26.70 -39.88 25.33
CA SER A 384 27.76 -39.07 25.92
C SER A 384 28.96 -39.07 24.98
N ILE A 385 29.41 -37.88 24.57
CA ILE A 385 30.61 -37.69 23.75
C ILE A 385 31.65 -36.89 24.52
N GLY A 386 32.93 -37.13 24.24
CA GLY A 386 34.01 -36.26 24.73
C GLY A 386 34.12 -35.01 23.87
N LEU A 387 34.36 -33.85 24.49
CA LEU A 387 34.68 -32.60 23.78
C LEU A 387 36.08 -32.14 24.18
N ILE A 388 36.92 -31.94 23.17
CA ILE A 388 38.27 -31.42 23.34
C ILE A 388 38.29 -30.01 22.74
N ASN A 389 38.70 -29.01 23.53
CA ASN A 389 38.87 -27.64 23.03
C ASN A 389 40.19 -27.56 22.22
N GLU A 390 40.09 -27.14 20.96
CA GLU A 390 41.19 -27.06 19.98
C GLU A 390 41.68 -25.61 19.75
N GLY A 391 41.16 -24.63 20.51
CA GLY A 391 41.52 -23.22 20.41
C GLY A 391 40.31 -22.29 20.46
N LEU A 392 40.54 -21.00 20.17
CA LEU A 392 39.58 -19.91 20.40
C LEU A 392 38.17 -20.17 19.84
N ASN A 393 38.04 -20.86 18.71
CA ASN A 393 36.75 -21.10 18.04
C ASN A 393 36.58 -22.55 17.55
N GLY A 394 37.28 -23.54 18.12
CA GLY A 394 37.28 -24.92 17.61
C GLY A 394 37.16 -25.96 18.70
N TYR A 395 36.28 -26.95 18.51
CA TYR A 395 36.11 -28.09 19.40
C TYR A 395 36.16 -29.39 18.60
N ARG A 396 36.75 -30.44 19.15
CA ARG A 396 36.67 -31.79 18.60
C ARG A 396 35.69 -32.62 19.41
N ALA A 397 34.61 -33.07 18.77
CA ALA A 397 33.72 -34.08 19.29
C ALA A 397 34.31 -35.47 19.03
N VAL A 398 34.64 -36.17 20.11
CA VAL A 398 35.16 -37.54 20.05
C VAL A 398 34.01 -38.48 19.72
N THR A 399 34.01 -39.03 18.50
CA THR A 399 32.94 -39.88 17.96
C THR A 399 33.46 -41.23 17.46
N SER A 400 34.76 -41.44 17.47
CA SER A 400 35.44 -42.67 17.02
C SER A 400 35.01 -43.97 17.73
N PHE A 401 34.37 -43.92 18.89
CA PHE A 401 33.86 -45.10 19.61
C PHE A 401 32.41 -45.47 19.24
N LEU A 402 31.73 -44.64 18.46
CA LEU A 402 30.33 -44.84 18.07
C LEU A 402 30.22 -45.72 16.83
N GLN A 403 29.08 -46.41 16.69
CA GLN A 403 28.81 -47.23 15.51
C GLN A 403 28.53 -46.35 14.28
N PRO A 404 28.89 -46.79 13.06
CA PRO A 404 28.48 -46.12 11.83
C PRO A 404 26.97 -45.92 11.76
N GLY A 405 26.54 -44.74 11.32
CA GLY A 405 25.13 -44.38 11.32
C GLY A 405 24.86 -42.89 11.22
N VAL A 406 23.58 -42.55 11.27
CA VAL A 406 23.11 -41.16 11.28
C VAL A 406 22.77 -40.74 12.71
N TYR A 407 23.36 -39.63 13.11
CA TYR A 407 23.14 -39.00 14.41
C TYR A 407 22.71 -37.55 14.21
N VAL A 408 22.16 -36.95 15.26
CA VAL A 408 21.85 -35.53 15.34
C VAL A 408 22.68 -34.94 16.46
N MET A 409 23.57 -34.01 16.13
CA MET A 409 24.28 -33.21 17.11
C MET A 409 23.39 -32.03 17.50
N MET A 410 22.97 -32.00 18.76
CA MET A 410 22.29 -30.87 19.37
C MET A 410 23.34 -30.01 20.02
N PHE A 411 23.38 -28.72 19.69
CA PHE A 411 24.34 -27.79 20.27
C PHE A 411 23.64 -26.49 20.65
N LYS A 412 24.17 -25.81 21.66
CA LYS A 412 23.67 -24.54 22.14
C LYS A 412 24.82 -23.57 22.25
N LEU A 413 24.72 -22.45 21.54
CA LEU A 413 25.58 -21.30 21.74
C LEU A 413 25.01 -20.45 22.88
N LYS A 414 25.89 -19.74 23.59
CA LYS A 414 25.51 -18.87 24.70
C LYS A 414 24.53 -17.79 24.20
N ASN A 415 23.42 -17.60 24.93
CA ASN A 415 22.33 -16.69 24.59
C ASN A 415 21.51 -17.06 23.34
N GLU A 416 21.68 -18.26 22.79
CA GLU A 416 20.88 -18.75 21.66
C GLU A 416 19.99 -19.93 22.05
N LEU A 417 18.98 -20.21 21.22
CA LEU A 417 18.17 -21.43 21.33
C LEU A 417 19.00 -22.66 20.87
N PRO A 418 18.71 -23.86 21.41
CA PRO A 418 19.35 -25.09 20.94
C PRO A 418 19.14 -25.32 19.44
N GLN A 419 20.22 -25.65 18.74
CA GLN A 419 20.26 -25.94 17.31
C GLN A 419 20.62 -27.40 17.06
N TYR A 420 20.35 -27.90 15.84
CA TYR A 420 20.52 -29.32 15.49
C TYR A 420 21.22 -29.48 14.15
N LYS A 421 22.24 -30.36 14.08
CA LYS A 421 22.91 -30.74 12.84
C LYS A 421 22.96 -32.25 12.67
N LYS A 422 22.61 -32.73 11.47
CA LYS A 422 22.80 -34.13 11.09
C LYS A 422 24.29 -34.44 10.93
N ILE A 423 24.75 -35.50 11.59
CA ILE A 423 26.11 -36.06 11.48
C ILE A 423 26.02 -37.48 10.93
N ILE A 424 26.88 -37.81 9.98
CA ILE A 424 26.97 -39.14 9.38
C ILE A 424 28.34 -39.72 9.77
N LEU A 425 28.35 -40.83 10.51
CA LEU A 425 29.56 -41.59 10.83
C LEU A 425 29.63 -42.81 9.92
N ARG A 426 30.78 -43.05 9.28
CA ARG A 426 31.01 -44.15 8.33
C ARG A 426 31.92 -45.23 8.89
#